data_AF-A0A971V2X7-F1
#
_entry.id   AF-A0A971V2X7-F1
#
_cell.length_a   1.000
_cell.length_b   1.000
_cell.length_c   1.000
_cell.angle_alpha   90.00
_cell.angle_beta   90.00
_cell.angle_gamma   90.00
#
_symmetry.space_group_name_H-M   'P 1'
#
loop_
_entity.id
_entity.type
_entity.pdbx_description
1 polymer ?
#
loop_
_entity_poly.entity_id
_entity_poly.type
_entity_poly.pdbx_seq_one_letter_code
_entity_poly.pdbx_strand_id
1 'polypeptide(L)'
;NIVWLVHDGSVKNCFLKYFYSVVKWEGLEGSTIKRLYNKNILMTKISLPTIAEQTKIGSFFQQLDNLIASQKIQIEKLQNLKQALLNKMFV
;
A
#
# COMPACT_ATOMS: atom_id res chain seq x y z
N ASN A 1 -4.34 0.98 -17.36
CA ASN A 1 -5.15 -0.26 -17.36
C ASN A 1 -5.92 -0.25 -16.05
N ILE A 2 -7.24 -0.19 -16.08
CA ILE A 2 -8.06 -0.29 -14.85
C ILE A 2 -8.66 -1.69 -14.88
N VAL A 3 -8.44 -2.45 -13.81
CA VAL A 3 -8.93 -3.82 -13.69
C VAL A 3 -10.02 -3.83 -12.62
N TRP A 4 -11.24 -4.17 -13.03
CA TRP A 4 -12.34 -4.41 -12.11
C TRP A 4 -12.36 -5.89 -11.73
N LEU A 5 -12.28 -6.17 -10.45
CA LEU A 5 -12.37 -7.52 -9.90
C LEU A 5 -13.69 -7.62 -9.15
N VAL A 6 -14.61 -8.41 -9.70
CA VAL A 6 -15.85 -8.76 -9.00
C VAL A 6 -15.56 -10.01 -8.18
N HIS A 7 -15.81 -9.95 -6.89
CA HIS A 7 -15.74 -11.10 -5.99
C HIS A 7 -17.02 -11.18 -5.15
N ASP A 8 -17.36 -12.38 -4.72
CA ASP A 8 -18.56 -12.79 -3.98
C ASP A 8 -18.60 -12.34 -2.50
N GLY A 9 -17.75 -11.38 -2.12
CA GLY A 9 -17.59 -10.96 -0.72
C GLY A 9 -16.72 -11.89 0.15
N SER A 10 -16.19 -12.99 -0.41
CA SER A 10 -15.27 -13.90 0.30
C SER A 10 -13.91 -13.27 0.62
N VAL A 11 -13.58 -12.16 -0.05
CA VAL A 11 -12.33 -11.41 0.14
C VAL A 11 -12.63 -9.98 0.55
N LYS A 12 -11.93 -9.47 1.56
CA LYS A 12 -12.05 -8.06 1.98
C LYS A 12 -11.13 -7.18 1.13
N ASN A 13 -11.64 -6.04 0.65
CA ASN A 13 -10.88 -5.05 -0.13
C ASN A 13 -9.65 -4.51 0.62
N CYS A 14 -9.74 -4.34 1.94
CA CYS A 14 -8.60 -3.91 2.75
C CYS A 14 -7.46 -4.95 2.69
N PHE A 15 -7.78 -6.22 2.86
CA PHE A 15 -6.81 -7.30 2.73
C PHE A 15 -6.24 -7.39 1.31
N LEU A 16 -7.12 -7.33 0.30
CA LEU A 16 -6.71 -7.43 -1.11
C LEU A 16 -5.76 -6.29 -1.52
N LYS A 17 -6.02 -5.07 -1.06
CA LYS A 17 -5.14 -3.90 -1.27
C LYS A 17 -3.72 -4.17 -0.76
N TYR A 18 -3.59 -4.65 0.48
CA TYR A 18 -2.27 -4.94 1.06
C TYR A 18 -1.62 -6.16 0.41
N PHE A 19 -2.38 -7.22 0.17
CA PHE A 19 -1.90 -8.43 -0.49
C PHE A 19 -1.27 -8.11 -1.85
N TYR A 20 -1.95 -7.33 -2.70
CA TYR A 20 -1.40 -6.94 -4.01
C TYR A 20 -0.16 -6.06 -3.96
N SER A 21 0.07 -5.36 -2.84
CA SER A 21 1.32 -4.61 -2.65
C SER A 21 2.51 -5.49 -2.30
N VAL A 22 2.27 -6.68 -1.74
CA VAL A 22 3.31 -7.61 -1.27
C VAL A 22 3.58 -8.72 -2.27
N VAL A 23 2.57 -9.13 -3.04
CA VAL A 23 2.70 -10.19 -4.04
C VAL A 23 3.75 -9.84 -5.09
N LYS A 24 4.64 -10.80 -5.33
CA LYS A 24 5.51 -10.82 -6.50
C LYS A 24 4.72 -11.34 -7.69
N TRP A 25 4.48 -10.47 -8.66
CA TRP A 25 3.75 -10.80 -9.86
C TRP A 25 4.66 -11.53 -10.86
N GLU A 26 4.27 -12.74 -11.24
CA GLU A 26 4.97 -13.49 -12.28
C GLU A 26 4.86 -12.81 -13.64
N GLY A 27 5.97 -12.75 -14.37
CA GLY A 27 6.03 -12.22 -15.74
C GLY A 27 6.19 -10.71 -15.85
N LEU A 28 6.51 -9.99 -14.77
CA LEU A 28 6.91 -8.58 -14.82
C LEU A 28 8.43 -8.39 -15.03
N GLU A 29 9.23 -9.43 -14.82
CA GLU A 29 10.69 -9.39 -14.95
C GLU A 29 11.10 -9.41 -16.43
N GLY A 30 11.96 -8.46 -16.86
CA GLY A 30 12.51 -8.40 -18.22
C GLY A 30 11.88 -7.37 -19.16
N SER A 31 10.85 -6.63 -18.74
CA SER A 31 10.26 -5.53 -19.53
C SER A 31 10.71 -4.16 -19.02
N THR A 32 11.05 -3.24 -19.93
CA THR A 32 11.35 -1.83 -19.59
C THR A 32 10.13 -1.12 -19.00
N ILE A 33 8.92 -1.56 -19.37
CA ILE A 33 7.65 -1.09 -18.83
C ILE A 33 6.95 -2.26 -18.13
N LYS A 34 7.00 -2.27 -16.80
CA LYS A 34 6.28 -3.25 -15.97
C LYS A 34 4.78 -3.09 -16.18
N ARG A 35 4.14 -4.06 -16.84
CA ARG A 35 2.70 -4.02 -17.13
C ARG A 35 2.01 -5.28 -16.61
N LEU A 36 1.06 -5.08 -15.71
CA LEU A 36 0.25 -6.16 -15.14
C LEU A 36 -1.02 -6.35 -16.00
N TYR A 37 -1.19 -7.55 -16.55
CA TYR A 37 -2.39 -7.92 -17.33
C TYR A 37 -3.34 -8.76 -16.47
N ASN A 38 -4.62 -8.80 -16.86
CA ASN A 38 -5.65 -9.58 -16.13
C ASN A 38 -5.26 -11.05 -15.98
N LYS A 39 -4.60 -11.64 -17.00
CA LYS A 39 -4.09 -13.01 -16.94
C LYS A 39 -3.10 -13.23 -15.79
N ASN A 40 -2.20 -12.27 -15.54
CA ASN A 40 -1.23 -12.37 -14.45
C ASN A 40 -1.94 -12.32 -13.10
N ILE A 41 -2.99 -11.50 -12.98
CA ILE A 41 -3.79 -11.36 -11.76
C ILE A 41 -4.56 -12.65 -11.47
N LEU A 42 -5.22 -13.21 -12.48
CA LEU A 42 -6.02 -14.43 -12.36
C LEU A 42 -5.18 -15.69 -12.11
N MET A 43 -3.97 -15.74 -12.66
CA MET A 43 -3.05 -16.88 -12.46
C MET A 43 -2.30 -16.82 -11.12
N THR A 44 -2.33 -15.68 -10.43
CA THR A 44 -1.67 -15.54 -9.14
C THR A 44 -2.39 -16.40 -8.09
N LYS A 45 -1.66 -17.34 -7.49
CA LYS A 45 -2.17 -18.13 -6.37
C LYS A 45 -2.28 -17.24 -5.13
N ILE A 46 -3.49 -17.08 -4.62
CA ILE A 46 -3.79 -16.30 -3.43
C ILE A 46 -4.12 -17.27 -2.30
N SER A 47 -3.35 -17.25 -1.22
CA SER A 47 -3.74 -17.89 0.03
C SER A 47 -4.81 -17.01 0.66
N LEU A 48 -6.06 -17.48 0.70
CA LEU A 48 -7.19 -16.77 1.27
C LEU A 48 -7.40 -17.24 2.72
N PRO A 49 -7.00 -16.44 3.73
CA PRO A 49 -7.28 -16.76 5.13
C PRO A 49 -8.75 -16.48 5.46
N THR A 50 -9.18 -16.83 6.66
CA THR A 50 -10.57 -16.62 7.09
C THR A 50 -10.94 -15.13 7.08
N ILE A 51 -12.24 -14.80 6.94
CA ILE A 51 -12.72 -13.41 6.91
C ILE A 51 -12.27 -12.63 8.16
N ALA A 52 -12.24 -13.29 9.32
CA ALA A 52 -11.77 -12.71 10.57
C ALA A 52 -10.28 -12.32 10.51
N GLU A 53 -9.43 -13.19 9.98
CA GLU A 53 -8.00 -12.94 9.80
C GLU A 53 -7.76 -11.84 8.77
N GLN A 54 -8.48 -11.87 7.63
CA GLN A 54 -8.40 -10.82 6.62
C GLN A 54 -8.70 -9.44 7.22
N THR A 55 -9.70 -9.36 8.09
CA THR A 55 -10.10 -8.11 8.76
C THR A 55 -9.03 -7.64 9.75
N LYS A 56 -8.46 -8.55 10.54
CA LYS A 56 -7.37 -8.23 11.48
C LYS A 56 -6.13 -7.73 10.75
N ILE A 57 -5.70 -8.46 9.72
CA ILE A 57 -4.53 -8.11 8.91
C ILE A 57 -4.75 -6.77 8.22
N GLY A 58 -5.90 -6.58 7.57
CA GLY A 58 -6.23 -5.33 6.88
C GLY A 58 -6.27 -4.14 7.84
N SER A 59 -6.87 -4.30 9.03
CA SER A 59 -6.91 -3.23 10.04
C SER A 59 -5.54 -2.91 10.60
N PHE A 60 -4.70 -3.92 10.84
CA PHE A 60 -3.35 -3.75 11.35
C PHE A 60 -2.49 -2.91 10.38
N PHE A 61 -2.48 -3.26 9.10
CA PHE A 61 -1.74 -2.49 8.10
C PHE A 61 -2.30 -1.08 7.90
N GLN A 62 -3.62 -0.90 8.00
CA GLN A 62 -4.23 0.42 7.95
C GLN A 62 -3.81 1.30 9.14
N GLN A 63 -3.72 0.72 10.34
CA GLN A 63 -3.21 1.43 11.52
C GLN A 63 -1.74 1.82 11.35
N LEU A 64 -0.92 0.92 10.79
CA LEU A 64 0.48 1.22 10.47
C LEU A 64 0.61 2.36 9.46
N ASP A 65 -0.17 2.35 8.38
CA ASP A 65 -0.17 3.43 7.37
C ASP A 65 -0.53 4.77 8.01
N ASN A 66 -1.55 4.80 8.87
CA ASN A 66 -1.97 5.99 9.59
C ASN A 66 -0.85 6.52 10.51
N LEU A 67 -0.16 5.62 11.20
CA LEU A 67 0.97 5.96 12.07
C LEU A 67 2.13 6.55 11.25
N ILE A 68 2.49 5.92 10.13
CA ILE A 68 3.53 6.41 9.23
C ILE A 68 3.16 7.79 8.67
N ALA A 69 1.90 7.98 8.27
CA ALA A 69 1.41 9.27 7.78
C ALA A 69 1.52 10.37 8.85
N SER A 70 1.12 10.06 10.09
CA SER A 70 1.26 10.97 11.23
C SER A 70 2.72 11.36 11.48
N GLN A 71 3.64 10.39 11.43
CA GLN A 71 5.07 10.65 11.61
C GLN A 71 5.65 11.53 10.50
N LYS A 72 5.27 11.28 9.23
CA LYS A 72 5.70 12.12 8.10
C LYS A 72 5.27 13.57 8.26
N ILE A 73 4.02 13.79 8.67
CA ILE A 73 3.50 15.14 8.96
C ILE A 73 4.30 15.81 10.07
N GLN A 74 4.65 15.07 11.13
CA GLN A 74 5.45 15.62 12.23
C GLN A 74 6.88 15.98 11.78
N ILE A 75 7.51 15.13 10.97
CA ILE A 75 8.84 15.39 10.40
C ILE A 75 8.80 16.65 9.52
N GLU A 76 7.80 16.77 8.65
CA GLU A 76 7.64 17.93 7.77
C GLU A 76 7.47 19.23 8.57
N LYS A 77 6.63 19.21 9.63
CA LYS A 77 6.49 20.35 10.55
C LYS A 77 7.80 20.75 11.20
N LEU A 78 8.59 19.79 11.67
CA LEU A 78 9.89 20.05 12.29
C LEU A 78 10.91 20.59 11.28
N GLN A 79 10.91 20.07 10.05
CA GLN A 79 11.76 20.57 8.96
C GLN A 79 11.43 22.03 8.61
N ASN A 80 10.15 22.35 8.46
CA ASN A 80 9.68 23.70 8.19
C ASN A 80 10.05 24.67 9.32
N LEU A 81 9.88 24.24 10.57
CA LEU A 81 10.26 25.04 11.74
C LEU A 81 11.78 25.27 11.79
N LYS A 82 12.59 24.23 11.57
CA LYS A 82 14.04 24.34 11.50
C LYS A 82 14.46 25.35 10.42
N GLN A 83 13.85 25.28 9.24
CA GLN A 83 14.15 26.21 8.14
C GLN A 83 13.76 27.64 8.49
N ALA A 84 12.58 27.85 9.09
CA ALA A 84 12.14 29.17 9.52
C ALA A 84 13.06 29.79 10.60
N LEU A 85 13.53 28.97 11.56
CA LEU A 85 14.48 29.42 12.58
C LEU A 85 15.84 29.77 12.00
N LEU A 86 16.37 28.95 11.09
CA LEU A 86 17.63 29.24 10.41
C LEU A 86 17.53 30.53 9.59
N ASN A 87 16.44 30.73 8.85
CA ASN A 87 16.22 31.97 8.12
C ASN A 87 16.18 33.19 9.04
N LYS A 88 15.62 33.08 10.25
CA LYS A 88 15.61 34.15 11.26
C LYS A 88 16.96 34.37 11.96
N MET A 89 17.90 33.43 11.85
CA MET A 89 19.21 33.52 12.50
C MET A 89 20.27 34.16 11.58
N PHE A 90 20.07 34.08 10.26
CA PHE A 90 20.99 34.59 9.24
C PHE A 90 20.44 35.78 8.43
N VAL A 91 19.25 36.27 8.79
CA VAL A 91 18.67 37.56 8.37
C VAL A 91 18.55 38.44 9.61
#